data_AF-A0A535S7S2-F1
#
_entry.id   AF-A0A535S7S2-F1
#
_cell.length_a   1.000
_cell.length_b   1.000
_cell.length_c   1.000
_cell.angle_alpha   90.00
_cell.angle_beta   90.00
_cell.angle_gamma   90.00
#
_symmetry.space_group_name_H-M   'P 1'
#
loop_
_entity.id
_entity.type
_entity.pdbx_description
1 polymer ?
#
loop_
_entity_poly.entity_id
_entity_poly.type
_entity_poly.pdbx_seq_one_letter_code
_entity_poly.pdbx_strand_id
1 'polypeptide(L)'
;MRKGGAEPDIPLEAVQSLLTRVIWQAVADLGVEAYRIEAERFFDGETFVEYCDILGWNVRRARASLWRFVDSGSRISGNHLLTPGDLARQPVQAAVG
;
A
#
# COMPACT_ATOMS: atom_id res chain seq x y z
N MET A 1 15.67 -6.48 -41.53
CA MET A 1 14.41 -6.84 -40.83
C MET A 1 14.69 -6.80 -39.34
N ARG A 2 14.19 -5.81 -38.60
CA ARG A 2 14.34 -5.76 -37.13
C ARG A 2 13.26 -6.66 -36.53
N LYS A 3 13.66 -7.65 -35.73
CA LYS A 3 12.73 -8.43 -34.90
C LYS A 3 11.98 -7.45 -34.01
N GLY A 4 10.69 -7.26 -34.26
CA GLY A 4 9.81 -6.62 -33.29
C GLY A 4 9.85 -7.47 -32.03
N GLY A 5 10.47 -6.97 -30.97
CA GLY A 5 10.37 -7.61 -29.66
C GLY A 5 8.90 -7.63 -29.29
N ALA A 6 8.34 -8.83 -29.14
CA ALA A 6 7.01 -8.98 -28.58
C ALA A 6 7.00 -8.27 -27.23
N GLU A 7 6.13 -7.28 -27.08
CA GLU A 7 5.83 -6.70 -25.79
C GLU A 7 5.46 -7.87 -24.86
N PRO A 8 6.07 -8.00 -23.68
CA PRO A 8 5.73 -9.09 -22.78
C PRO A 8 4.26 -8.96 -22.41
N ASP A 9 3.47 -9.97 -22.76
CA ASP A 9 2.07 -10.07 -22.37
C ASP A 9 2.05 -10.44 -20.88
N ILE A 10 1.98 -9.43 -20.02
CA ILE A 10 1.98 -9.61 -18.56
C ILE A 10 0.56 -10.06 -18.16
N PRO A 11 0.39 -11.22 -17.50
CA PRO A 11 -0.93 -11.65 -17.02
C PRO A 11 -1.57 -10.60 -16.12
N LEU A 12 -2.89 -10.38 -16.27
CA LEU A 12 -3.63 -9.41 -15.48
C LEU A 12 -3.46 -9.66 -13.97
N GLU A 13 -3.42 -10.93 -13.56
CA GLU A 13 -3.25 -11.34 -12.17
C GLU A 13 -1.90 -10.89 -11.61
N ALA A 14 -0.85 -10.90 -12.44
CA ALA A 14 0.47 -10.41 -12.06
C ALA A 14 0.46 -8.88 -11.88
N VAL A 15 -0.21 -8.15 -12.78
CA VAL A 15 -0.41 -6.70 -12.67
C VAL A 15 -1.18 -6.38 -11.39
N GLN A 16 -2.32 -7.04 -11.16
CA GLN A 16 -3.15 -6.84 -9.97
C GLN A 16 -2.40 -7.14 -8.67
N SER A 17 -1.57 -8.18 -8.67
CA SER A 17 -0.71 -8.53 -7.52
C SER A 17 0.30 -7.42 -7.22
N LEU A 18 0.95 -6.87 -8.26
CA LEU A 18 1.90 -5.77 -8.13
C LEU A 18 1.22 -4.49 -7.64
N LEU A 19 0.09 -4.11 -8.24
CA LEU A 19 -0.67 -2.92 -7.82
C LEU A 19 -1.14 -3.02 -6.38
N THR A 20 -1.67 -4.18 -5.98
CA THR A 20 -2.06 -4.44 -4.59
C THR A 20 -0.88 -4.26 -3.65
N ARG A 21 0.32 -4.73 -4.03
CA ARG A 21 1.53 -4.56 -3.21
C ARG A 21 2.00 -3.11 -3.13
N VAL A 22 1.92 -2.34 -4.21
CA VAL A 22 2.23 -0.90 -4.21
C VAL A 22 1.29 -0.15 -3.27
N ILE A 23 -0.01 -0.45 -3.32
CA ILE A 23 -1.00 0.15 -2.42
C ILE A 23 -0.65 -0.17 -0.96
N TRP A 24 -0.31 -1.42 -0.63
CA TRP A 24 0.05 -1.79 0.74
C TRP A 24 1.35 -1.13 1.23
N GLN A 25 2.33 -0.92 0.34
CA GLN A 25 3.52 -0.15 0.68
C GLN A 25 3.17 1.30 1.01
N ALA A 26 2.35 1.96 0.17
CA ALA A 26 1.89 3.31 0.44
C ALA A 26 1.12 3.41 1.78
N VAL A 27 0.37 2.37 2.17
CA VAL A 27 -0.27 2.31 3.49
C VAL A 27 0.77 2.25 4.62
N ALA A 28 1.84 1.47 4.46
CA ALA A 28 2.92 1.42 5.45
C ALA A 28 3.64 2.77 5.55
N ASP A 29 3.83 3.45 4.43
CA ASP A 29 4.52 4.75 4.33
C ASP A 29 3.76 5.87 5.06
N LEU A 30 2.42 5.80 5.19
CA LEU A 30 1.64 6.72 6.04
C LEU A 30 2.06 6.68 7.51
N GLY A 31 2.65 5.57 7.97
CA GLY A 31 3.18 5.43 9.32
C GLY A 31 4.59 6.00 9.52
N VAL A 32 5.25 6.47 8.45
CA VAL A 32 6.63 6.94 8.46
C VAL A 32 6.67 8.41 8.07
N GLU A 33 7.07 9.29 9.00
CA GLU A 33 6.97 10.74 8.81
C GLU A 33 7.65 11.25 7.53
N ALA A 34 8.78 10.65 7.15
CA ALA A 34 9.53 11.04 5.95
C ALA A 34 8.83 10.74 4.61
N TYR A 35 7.82 9.85 4.60
CA TYR A 35 7.11 9.43 3.39
C TYR A 35 5.60 9.72 3.46
N ARG A 36 5.14 10.25 4.59
CA ARG A 36 3.72 10.43 4.86
C ARG A 36 3.05 11.33 3.83
N ILE A 37 3.65 12.48 3.51
CA ILE A 37 3.05 13.46 2.57
C ILE A 37 2.91 12.84 1.18
N GLU A 38 3.91 12.11 0.71
CA GLU A 38 3.90 11.43 -0.58
C GLU A 38 2.82 10.34 -0.63
N ALA A 39 2.68 9.56 0.45
CA ALA A 39 1.65 8.54 0.56
C ALA A 39 0.23 9.14 0.59
N GLU A 40 0.01 10.21 1.35
CA GLU A 40 -1.28 10.94 1.36
C GLU A 40 -1.63 11.45 -0.05
N ARG A 41 -0.65 12.06 -0.75
CA ARG A 41 -0.82 12.53 -2.13
C ARG A 41 -1.13 11.38 -3.10
N PHE A 42 -0.52 10.21 -2.93
CA PHE A 42 -0.83 9.04 -3.74
C PHE A 42 -2.30 8.64 -3.60
N PHE A 43 -2.81 8.52 -2.36
CA PHE A 43 -4.19 8.10 -2.11
C PHE A 43 -5.24 9.10 -2.58
N ASP A 44 -4.91 10.39 -2.54
CA ASP A 44 -5.78 11.47 -3.04
C ASP A 44 -5.69 11.66 -4.56
N GLY A 45 -4.61 11.18 -5.18
CA GLY A 45 -4.30 11.36 -6.60
C GLY A 45 -5.05 10.43 -7.57
N GLU A 46 -4.85 10.73 -8.85
CA GLU A 46 -5.46 10.02 -9.99
C GLU A 46 -4.89 8.59 -10.16
N THR A 47 -3.60 8.38 -9.89
CA THR A 47 -2.98 7.05 -9.96
C THR A 47 -3.67 6.03 -9.07
N PHE A 48 -4.10 6.42 -7.86
CA PHE A 48 -4.85 5.51 -6.99
C PHE A 48 -6.25 5.17 -7.55
N VAL A 49 -6.88 6.11 -8.27
CA VAL A 49 -8.16 5.89 -8.96
C VAL A 49 -7.97 4.87 -10.08
N GLU A 50 -6.94 5.02 -10.90
CA GLU A 50 -6.59 4.08 -11.97
C GLU A 50 -6.29 2.68 -11.42
N TYR A 51 -5.56 2.59 -10.31
CA TYR A 51 -5.25 1.31 -9.68
C TYR A 51 -6.51 0.63 -9.15
N CYS A 52 -7.43 1.40 -8.56
CA CYS A 52 -8.72 0.86 -8.15
C CYS A 52 -9.53 0.34 -9.33
N ASP A 53 -9.50 1.00 -10.49
CA ASP A 53 -10.20 0.55 -11.69
C ASP A 53 -9.66 -0.81 -12.17
N ILE A 54 -8.34 -0.94 -12.30
CA ILE A 54 -7.67 -2.20 -12.69
C ILE A 54 -7.95 -3.34 -11.70
N LEU A 55 -8.06 -3.01 -10.41
CA LEU A 55 -8.36 -3.98 -9.34
C LEU A 55 -9.87 -4.27 -9.20
N GLY A 56 -10.74 -3.54 -9.89
CA GLY A 56 -12.20 -3.62 -9.71
C GLY A 56 -12.67 -3.11 -8.34
N TRP A 57 -11.90 -2.26 -7.68
CA TRP A 57 -12.20 -1.70 -6.36
C TRP A 57 -13.04 -0.42 -6.46
N ASN A 58 -13.97 -0.25 -5.52
CA ASN A 58 -14.68 1.01 -5.38
C ASN A 58 -13.79 2.05 -4.67
N VAL A 59 -13.35 3.08 -5.40
CA VAL A 59 -12.46 4.14 -4.91
C VAL A 59 -12.94 4.76 -3.59
N ARG A 60 -14.22 5.14 -3.52
CA ARG A 60 -14.80 5.78 -2.32
C ARG A 60 -14.71 4.85 -1.11
N ARG A 61 -15.07 3.58 -1.28
CA ARG A 61 -14.99 2.57 -0.23
C ARG A 61 -13.54 2.26 0.17
N ALA A 62 -12.62 2.22 -0.80
CA ALA A 62 -11.21 1.97 -0.55
C ALA A 62 -10.61 3.09 0.31
N ARG A 63 -10.75 4.35 -0.09
CA ARG A 63 -10.31 5.52 0.70
C ARG A 63 -10.89 5.51 2.11
N ALA A 64 -12.20 5.31 2.24
CA ALA A 64 -12.84 5.29 3.56
C ALA A 64 -12.32 4.14 4.46
N SER A 65 -11.96 3.00 3.89
CA SER A 65 -11.41 1.87 4.65
C SER A 65 -9.96 2.12 5.04
N LEU A 66 -9.17 2.73 4.15
CA LEU A 66 -7.78 3.10 4.38
C LEU A 66 -7.67 4.15 5.49
N TRP A 67 -8.45 5.23 5.44
CA TRP A 67 -8.39 6.26 6.48
C TRP A 67 -8.83 5.72 7.85
N ARG A 68 -9.88 4.88 7.91
CA ARG A 68 -10.25 4.20 9.16
C ARG A 68 -9.13 3.30 9.69
N PHE A 69 -8.39 2.63 8.81
CA PHE A 69 -7.24 1.83 9.21
C PHE A 69 -6.13 2.69 9.80
N VAL A 70 -5.80 3.81 9.17
CA VAL A 70 -4.79 4.77 9.66
C VAL A 70 -5.20 5.36 11.01
N ASP A 71 -6.45 5.82 11.12
CA ASP A 71 -7.03 6.40 12.34
C ASP A 71 -7.09 5.40 13.49
N SER A 72 -7.24 4.10 13.20
CA SER A 72 -7.20 3.07 14.23
C SER A 72 -5.85 2.93 14.92
N GLY A 73 -4.79 3.56 14.39
CA GLY A 73 -3.42 3.41 14.87
C GLY A 73 -2.77 2.07 14.46
N SER A 74 -3.46 1.27 13.65
CA SER A 74 -2.92 0.04 13.09
C SER A 74 -1.81 0.34 12.07
N ARG A 75 -0.90 -0.61 11.89
CA ARG A 75 0.25 -0.51 10.99
C ARG A 75 0.41 -1.79 10.18
N ILE A 76 1.11 -1.68 9.06
CA ILE A 76 1.50 -2.83 8.24
C ILE A 76 3.01 -2.94 8.31
N SER A 77 3.51 -4.14 8.60
CA SER A 77 4.93 -4.48 8.52
C SER A 77 5.09 -5.75 7.69
N GLY A 78 5.67 -5.62 6.49
CA GLY A 78 5.72 -6.71 5.52
C GLY A 78 4.30 -7.21 5.16
N ASN A 79 4.03 -8.50 5.37
CA ASN A 79 2.72 -9.10 5.15
C ASN A 79 1.85 -9.19 6.43
N HIS A 80 2.28 -8.56 7.53
CA HIS A 80 1.60 -8.66 8.82
C HIS A 80 0.86 -7.37 9.18
N LEU A 81 -0.39 -7.56 9.63
CA LEU A 81 -1.19 -6.53 10.26
C LEU A 81 -0.75 -6.39 11.72
N LEU A 82 -0.36 -5.18 12.12
CA LEU A 82 -0.04 -4.85 13.50
C LEU A 82 -1.16 -3.97 14.05
N THR A 83 -1.89 -4.49 15.04
CA THR A 83 -2.93 -3.72 15.73
C THR A 83 -2.31 -2.88 16.85
N PRO A 84 -3.01 -1.87 17.38
CA PRO A 84 -2.55 -1.11 18.55
C PRO A 84 -2.23 -2.02 19.75
N GLY A 85 -2.98 -3.10 19.93
CA GLY A 85 -2.75 -4.08 20.99
C GLY A 85 -1.49 -4.93 20.78
N ASP A 86 -1.03 -5.10 19.54
CA ASP A 86 0.23 -5.79 19.23
C ASP A 86 1.41 -4.85 19.44
N LEU A 87 1.28 -3.59 19.01
CA LEU A 87 2.29 -2.55 19.20
C LEU A 87 2.51 -2.23 20.69
N ALA A 88 1.45 -2.17 21.49
CA ALA A 88 1.54 -1.96 22.93
C ALA A 88 2.22 -3.12 23.68
N ARG A 89 2.28 -4.31 23.07
CA ARG A 89 2.92 -5.52 23.61
C ARG A 89 4.33 -5.74 23.09
N GLN A 90 4.79 -4.97 22.10
CA GLN A 90 6.17 -5.04 21.66
C GLN A 90 7.07 -4.47 22.76
N PRO A 91 7.96 -5.29 23.36
CA PRO A 91 8.95 -4.75 24.28
C PRO A 91 9.83 -3.76 23.52
N VAL A 92 10.16 -2.65 24.17
CA VAL A 92 11.11 -1.65 23.68
C VAL A 92 12.48 -2.34 23.54
N GLN A 93 12.72 -3.04 22.43
CA GLN A 93 14.07 -3.37 22.00
C GLN A 93 14.67 -2.10 21.37
N ALA A 94 14.89 -1.11 22.23
CA ALA A 94 15.89 -0.10 21.96
C ALA A 94 17.24 -0.81 21.89
N ALA A 95 17.94 -0.55 20.79
CA ALA A 95 19.27 -1.02 20.43
C ALA A 95 20.17 -1.32 21.65
N VAL A 96 20.65 -2.57 21.71
CA VAL A 96 21.83 -2.95 22.49
C VAL A 96 23.04 -2.81 21.56
N GLY A 97 24.00 -1.97 21.98
CA GLY A 97 25.44 -2.14 21.72
C GLY A 97 25.95 -1.74 20.34
#